data_AF-A0A327ZGZ8-F1
#
_entry.id   AF-A0A327ZGZ8-F1
#
_cell.length_a   1.000
_cell.length_b   1.000
_cell.length_c   1.000
_cell.angle_alpha   90.00
_cell.angle_beta   90.00
_cell.angle_gamma   90.00
#
_symmetry.space_group_name_H-M   'P 1'
#
loop_
_entity.id
_entity.type
_entity.pdbx_description
1 polymer ?
#
loop_
_entity_poly.entity_id
_entity_poly.type
_entity_poly.pdbx_seq_one_letter_code
_entity_poly.pdbx_strand_id
1 'polypeptide(L)'
;MTSFLLGPAALSVRATQGPVVVLDATVELAKALRDGDHRAVSGLEGWAKSHIPGSRHADLLHDLSDQNSGLHFTHPSAPELAARLAALGVRPGVPVITYDRGDGIWASRLWWLLDWLGLEAYVLDGGLKAWQDAGLPVTSSEEDIDVLPAPEIDTRDVAPRWVGRAEIEEWLAGRVEASVVCALNPEAYAGEVPTRYSRRGHIPGTANLPARSLIGADGRFRPEPELRQVLGDLLADPAPIWLYCGGGISATTLGLALRELGRDDVALYDGSLEEWSADPSLPIDLGRSVPDAVVIPAEVRELIERPEFAVLSTTEPDGQAQLSVMWAALDGNDLVMTTKAGRRKVRNIERDPRVTVLIHDRQRPTRYAEIRGVARITAGDPDGLVHRLARRYTGVDHVIPDPAEEAGRVVLRITPEKVLFRS
;
A
#
# COMPACT_ATOMS: atom_id res chain seq x y z
N MET A 1 -31.10 3.07 -4.84
CA MET A 1 -30.66 3.84 -3.67
C MET A 1 -30.38 5.26 -4.15
N THR A 2 -30.45 6.26 -3.28
CA THR A 2 -30.03 7.63 -3.60
C THR A 2 -28.51 7.65 -3.65
N SER A 3 -27.93 8.18 -4.72
CA SER A 3 -26.48 8.23 -4.90
C SER A 3 -25.82 9.12 -3.85
N PHE A 4 -24.67 8.70 -3.32
CA PHE A 4 -23.77 9.50 -2.48
C PHE A 4 -22.95 10.50 -3.31
N LEU A 5 -22.95 10.38 -4.64
CA LEU A 5 -22.25 11.27 -5.57
C LEU A 5 -23.23 12.29 -6.16
N LEU A 6 -22.88 13.57 -6.08
CA LEU A 6 -23.68 14.65 -6.67
C LEU A 6 -22.85 15.43 -7.69
N GLY A 7 -23.42 15.59 -8.89
CA GLY A 7 -22.88 16.54 -9.87
C GLY A 7 -23.18 18.00 -9.46
N PRO A 8 -22.47 18.99 -10.05
CA PRO A 8 -22.63 20.40 -9.70
C PRO A 8 -24.07 20.93 -9.82
N ALA A 9 -24.80 20.53 -10.85
CA ALA A 9 -26.20 20.92 -11.05
C ALA A 9 -27.12 20.35 -9.96
N ALA A 10 -26.90 19.10 -9.54
CA ALA A 10 -27.69 18.46 -8.49
C ALA A 10 -27.45 19.12 -7.12
N LEU A 11 -26.20 19.53 -6.84
CA LEU A 11 -25.88 20.33 -5.65
C LEU A 11 -26.63 21.66 -5.67
N SER A 12 -26.55 22.40 -6.78
CA SER A 12 -27.20 23.70 -6.91
C SER A 12 -28.71 23.60 -6.70
N VAL A 13 -29.37 22.60 -7.28
CA VAL A 13 -30.80 22.34 -7.05
C VAL A 13 -31.07 22.02 -5.57
N ARG A 14 -30.30 21.14 -4.95
CA ARG A 14 -30.51 20.75 -3.55
C ARG A 14 -30.38 21.95 -2.60
N ALA A 15 -29.41 22.82 -2.83
CA ALA A 15 -29.23 24.05 -2.05
C ALA A 15 -30.44 25.00 -2.15
N THR A 16 -31.25 24.91 -3.20
CA THR A 16 -32.53 25.67 -3.31
C THR A 16 -33.73 24.99 -2.65
N GLN A 17 -33.65 23.69 -2.37
CA GLN A 17 -34.76 22.90 -1.82
C GLN A 17 -34.77 22.87 -0.29
N GLY A 18 -33.67 23.22 0.37
CA GLY A 18 -33.55 23.25 1.81
C GLY A 18 -32.12 23.59 2.27
N PRO A 19 -31.90 23.71 3.58
CA PRO A 19 -30.57 23.95 4.12
C PRO A 19 -29.64 22.78 3.80
N VAL A 20 -28.40 23.11 3.44
CA VAL A 20 -27.29 22.16 3.26
C VAL A 20 -26.05 22.71 3.96
N VAL A 21 -25.16 21.83 4.40
CA VAL A 21 -23.82 22.23 4.87
C VAL A 21 -22.82 21.84 3.80
N VAL A 22 -22.03 22.80 3.30
CA VAL A 22 -20.99 22.52 2.29
C VAL A 22 -19.62 22.63 2.95
N LEU A 23 -18.80 21.59 2.85
CA LEU A 23 -17.49 21.50 3.50
C LEU A 23 -16.39 21.23 2.47
N ASP A 24 -15.36 22.08 2.45
CA ASP A 24 -14.11 21.87 1.72
C ASP A 24 -13.16 21.03 2.59
N ALA A 25 -12.80 19.84 2.11
CA ALA A 25 -11.93 18.90 2.82
C ALA A 25 -10.47 18.94 2.32
N THR A 26 -10.09 19.95 1.53
CA THR A 26 -8.82 19.93 0.81
C THR A 26 -7.61 19.85 1.74
N VAL A 27 -6.69 18.93 1.41
CA VAL A 27 -5.34 18.87 1.97
C VAL A 27 -4.34 18.79 0.81
N GLU A 28 -3.29 19.61 0.88
CA GLU A 28 -2.20 19.58 -0.07
C GLU A 28 -1.15 18.57 0.41
N LEU A 29 -1.00 17.46 -0.32
CA LEU A 29 -0.05 16.42 0.00
C LEU A 29 1.03 16.30 -1.08
N ALA A 30 2.24 16.77 -0.76
CA ALA A 30 3.34 16.72 -1.70
C ALA A 30 3.74 15.27 -2.03
N LYS A 31 4.25 15.05 -3.25
CA LYS A 31 4.88 13.78 -3.61
C LYS A 31 6.12 13.56 -2.74
N ALA A 32 6.25 12.37 -2.17
CA ALA A 32 7.44 11.98 -1.42
C ALA A 32 8.67 11.97 -2.34
N LEU A 33 9.74 12.64 -1.91
CA LEU A 33 11.02 12.68 -2.62
C LEU A 33 12.01 11.64 -2.09
N ARG A 34 11.81 11.18 -0.85
CA ARG A 34 12.60 10.16 -0.16
C ARG A 34 11.70 9.43 0.85
N ASP A 35 12.17 8.31 1.38
CA ASP A 35 11.43 7.58 2.40
C ASP A 35 11.27 8.43 3.67
N GLY A 36 10.08 8.38 4.27
CA GLY A 36 9.71 9.20 5.43
C GLY A 36 9.41 10.66 5.11
N ASP A 37 9.26 11.04 3.83
CA ASP A 37 8.97 12.43 3.42
C ASP A 37 7.47 12.73 3.47
N HIS A 38 6.92 12.87 4.68
CA HIS A 38 5.54 13.32 4.89
C HIS A 38 5.47 14.85 4.92
N ARG A 39 4.88 15.45 3.88
CA ARG A 39 4.65 16.89 3.77
C ARG A 39 3.21 17.15 3.36
N ALA A 40 2.35 17.34 4.36
CA ALA A 40 0.96 17.72 4.22
C ALA A 40 0.76 19.17 4.70
N VAL A 41 -0.12 19.91 4.02
CA VAL A 41 -0.51 21.26 4.39
C VAL A 41 -2.04 21.36 4.31
N SER A 42 -2.65 22.02 5.28
CA SER A 42 -4.09 22.30 5.27
C SER A 42 -4.49 23.11 4.04
N GLY A 43 -5.59 22.77 3.39
CA GLY A 43 -6.11 23.49 2.22
C GLY A 43 -6.72 24.86 2.52
N LEU A 44 -6.69 25.32 3.78
CA LEU A 44 -7.33 26.56 4.24
C LEU A 44 -6.95 27.77 3.40
N GLU A 45 -5.65 27.93 3.07
CA GLU A 45 -5.19 29.06 2.26
C GLU A 45 -5.79 29.02 0.84
N GLY A 46 -5.93 27.83 0.26
CA GLY A 46 -6.56 27.63 -1.04
C GLY A 46 -8.05 27.92 -1.01
N TRP A 47 -8.75 27.46 0.04
CA TRP A 47 -10.16 27.74 0.28
C TRP A 47 -10.42 29.25 0.43
N ALA A 48 -9.66 29.96 1.27
CA ALA A 48 -9.82 31.40 1.50
C ALA A 48 -9.69 32.23 0.20
N LYS A 49 -8.88 31.77 -0.76
CA LYS A 49 -8.71 32.44 -2.06
C LYS A 49 -9.86 32.20 -3.03
N SER A 50 -10.48 31.01 -3.01
CA SER A 50 -11.57 30.65 -3.92
C SER A 50 -12.24 29.35 -3.46
N HIS A 51 -13.52 29.45 -3.09
CA HIS A 51 -14.35 28.34 -2.62
C HIS A 51 -15.81 28.45 -3.11
N ILE A 52 -16.59 27.39 -2.89
CA ILE A 52 -18.04 27.38 -3.16
C ILE A 52 -18.73 28.32 -2.15
N PRO A 53 -19.58 29.28 -2.56
CA PRO A 53 -20.28 30.19 -1.65
C PRO A 53 -21.03 29.44 -0.54
N GLY A 54 -20.91 29.93 0.70
CA GLY A 54 -21.50 29.30 1.88
C GLY A 54 -20.82 28.00 2.34
N SER A 55 -19.72 27.58 1.70
CA SER A 55 -18.91 26.47 2.22
C SER A 55 -18.03 26.90 3.39
N ARG A 56 -17.57 25.92 4.18
CA ARG A 56 -16.57 26.12 5.24
C ARG A 56 -15.40 25.18 5.00
N HIS A 57 -14.19 25.58 5.42
CA HIS A 57 -13.04 24.68 5.43
C HIS A 57 -13.15 23.67 6.58
N ALA A 58 -13.07 22.38 6.25
CA ALA A 58 -13.01 21.27 7.19
C ALA A 58 -11.57 20.75 7.23
N ASP A 59 -10.79 21.24 8.20
CA ASP A 59 -9.38 20.89 8.31
C ASP A 59 -9.19 19.43 8.73
N LEU A 60 -9.02 18.54 7.74
CA LEU A 60 -8.73 17.13 7.97
C LEU A 60 -7.35 16.88 8.57
N LEU A 61 -6.40 17.80 8.46
CA LEU A 61 -5.05 17.61 8.97
C LEU A 61 -4.99 17.85 10.48
N HIS A 62 -5.68 18.89 10.96
CA HIS A 62 -5.64 19.32 12.36
C HIS A 62 -6.99 19.11 13.07
N ASP A 63 -8.00 19.87 12.66
CA ASP A 63 -9.24 20.01 13.42
C ASP A 63 -10.12 18.76 13.37
N LEU A 64 -10.04 17.93 12.34
CA LEU A 64 -10.84 16.70 12.25
C LEU A 64 -10.01 15.42 12.46
N SER A 65 -8.83 15.57 13.06
CA SER A 65 -7.92 14.46 13.37
C SER A 65 -7.46 14.46 14.84
N ASP A 66 -7.19 13.28 15.38
CA ASP A 66 -6.58 13.09 16.69
C ASP A 66 -5.07 13.36 16.65
N GLN A 67 -4.70 14.55 17.12
CA GLN A 67 -3.33 15.02 17.18
C GLN A 67 -2.47 14.30 18.23
N ASN A 68 -3.07 13.48 19.10
CA ASN A 68 -2.36 12.73 20.15
C ASN A 68 -2.03 11.30 19.74
N SER A 69 -2.58 10.81 18.63
CA SER A 69 -2.39 9.43 18.14
C SER A 69 -0.94 9.12 17.73
N GLY A 70 -0.16 10.14 17.37
CA GLY A 70 1.17 9.99 16.78
C GLY A 70 1.17 9.55 15.31
N LEU A 71 -0.02 9.41 14.71
CA LEU A 71 -0.23 9.10 13.29
C LEU A 71 -0.97 10.25 12.62
N HIS A 72 -0.74 10.45 11.32
CA HIS A 72 -1.48 11.46 10.57
C HIS A 72 -2.92 10.99 10.28
N PHE A 73 -3.85 11.94 10.30
CA PHE A 73 -5.25 11.75 9.89
C PHE A 73 -6.11 10.79 10.71
N THR A 74 -5.58 10.27 11.83
CA THR A 74 -6.33 9.41 12.75
C THR A 74 -7.65 10.07 13.13
N HIS A 75 -8.76 9.36 12.98
CA HIS A 75 -10.04 9.92 13.37
C HIS A 75 -10.09 10.15 14.90
N PRO A 76 -10.67 11.24 15.40
CA PRO A 76 -10.98 11.40 16.82
C PRO A 76 -11.99 10.37 17.31
N SER A 77 -12.24 10.35 18.62
CA SER A 77 -13.39 9.62 19.16
C SER A 77 -14.70 10.15 18.55
N ALA A 78 -15.73 9.31 18.42
CA ALA A 78 -17.00 9.72 17.80
C ALA A 78 -17.62 10.97 18.46
N PRO A 79 -17.70 11.10 19.80
CA PRO A 79 -18.22 12.31 20.45
C PRO A 79 -17.39 13.57 20.17
N GLU A 80 -16.06 13.42 20.12
CA GLU A 80 -15.17 14.53 19.82
C GLU A 80 -15.32 14.99 18.36
N LEU A 81 -15.30 14.05 17.42
CA LEU A 81 -15.53 14.33 16.01
C LEU A 81 -16.90 15.02 15.79
N ALA A 82 -17.95 14.52 16.46
CA ALA A 82 -19.28 15.13 16.43
C ALA A 82 -19.26 16.59 16.90
N ALA A 83 -18.61 16.89 18.02
CA ALA A 83 -18.50 18.27 18.53
C ALA A 83 -17.75 19.19 17.54
N ARG A 84 -16.67 18.69 16.93
CA ARG A 84 -15.87 19.45 15.96
C ARG A 84 -16.63 19.68 14.65
N LEU A 85 -17.39 18.70 14.17
CA LEU A 85 -18.29 18.86 13.01
C LEU A 85 -19.45 19.82 13.31
N ALA A 86 -20.01 19.80 14.53
CA ALA A 86 -21.04 20.74 14.94
C ALA A 86 -20.56 22.20 14.92
N ALA A 87 -19.28 22.45 15.25
CA ALA A 87 -18.66 23.77 15.10
C ALA A 87 -18.56 24.24 13.63
N LEU A 88 -18.54 23.30 12.68
CA LEU A 88 -18.65 23.57 11.24
C LEU A 88 -20.13 23.68 10.77
N GLY A 89 -21.09 23.67 11.68
CA GLY A 89 -22.52 23.81 11.41
C GLY A 89 -23.23 22.53 10.99
N VAL A 90 -22.54 21.39 10.99
CA VAL A 90 -23.13 20.07 10.77
C VAL A 90 -24.14 19.78 11.87
N ARG A 91 -25.32 19.29 11.49
CA ARG A 91 -26.39 19.01 12.44
C ARG A 91 -27.30 17.89 11.94
N PRO A 92 -27.98 17.16 12.83
CA PRO A 92 -28.92 16.11 12.43
C PRO A 92 -30.01 16.63 11.49
N GLY A 93 -30.34 15.86 10.46
CA GLY A 93 -31.40 16.19 9.50
C GLY A 93 -31.05 17.25 8.45
N VAL A 94 -29.81 17.77 8.44
CA VAL A 94 -29.31 18.66 7.38
C VAL A 94 -28.22 17.91 6.60
N PRO A 95 -28.40 17.69 5.29
CA PRO A 95 -27.42 16.96 4.50
C PRO A 95 -26.11 17.75 4.38
N VAL A 96 -25.00 17.01 4.45
CA VAL A 96 -23.66 17.54 4.29
C VAL A 96 -23.13 17.22 2.90
N ILE A 97 -22.51 18.20 2.27
CA ILE A 97 -21.87 18.08 0.96
C ILE A 97 -20.38 18.29 1.18
N THR A 98 -19.60 17.29 0.87
CA THR A 98 -18.14 17.34 0.94
C THR A 98 -17.58 17.57 -0.44
N TYR A 99 -16.53 18.37 -0.55
CA TYR A 99 -15.76 18.53 -1.78
C TYR A 99 -14.29 18.76 -1.45
N ASP A 100 -13.45 18.61 -2.46
CA ASP A 100 -12.08 19.12 -2.42
C ASP A 100 -11.77 19.80 -3.76
N ARG A 101 -10.58 20.39 -3.86
CA ARG A 101 -10.15 21.08 -5.08
C ARG A 101 -9.80 20.15 -6.24
N GLY A 102 -9.67 18.86 -5.99
CA GLY A 102 -9.14 17.86 -6.92
C GLY A 102 -10.19 16.84 -7.34
N ASP A 103 -9.86 15.57 -7.10
CA ASP A 103 -10.54 14.39 -7.61
C ASP A 103 -11.50 13.75 -6.59
N GLY A 104 -11.81 14.43 -5.48
CA GLY A 104 -12.74 13.93 -4.48
C GLY A 104 -12.15 12.92 -3.50
N ILE A 105 -10.83 12.65 -3.53
CA ILE A 105 -10.19 11.72 -2.59
C ILE A 105 -10.28 12.23 -1.14
N TRP A 106 -10.05 13.53 -0.89
CA TRP A 106 -10.15 14.11 0.44
C TRP A 106 -11.60 14.29 0.86
N ALA A 107 -12.46 14.67 -0.09
CA ALA A 107 -13.90 14.69 0.12
C ALA A 107 -14.44 13.31 0.56
N SER A 108 -13.95 12.23 -0.05
CA SER A 108 -14.30 10.85 0.32
C SER A 108 -13.89 10.53 1.77
N ARG A 109 -12.75 11.04 2.25
CA ARG A 109 -12.34 10.86 3.66
C ARG A 109 -13.32 11.55 4.60
N LEU A 110 -13.67 12.82 4.33
CA LEU A 110 -14.63 13.53 5.15
C LEU A 110 -16.02 12.89 5.10
N TRP A 111 -16.43 12.40 3.93
CA TRP A 111 -17.67 11.65 3.77
C TRP A 111 -17.66 10.37 4.62
N TRP A 112 -16.56 9.62 4.67
CA TRP A 112 -16.45 8.41 5.47
C TRP A 112 -16.61 8.68 6.97
N LEU A 113 -16.04 9.79 7.46
CA LEU A 113 -16.22 10.27 8.84
C LEU A 113 -17.70 10.59 9.14
N LEU A 114 -18.41 11.20 8.19
CA LEU A 114 -19.84 11.52 8.32
C LEU A 114 -20.72 10.25 8.26
N ASP A 115 -20.43 9.33 7.34
CA ASP A 115 -21.12 8.03 7.23
C ASP A 115 -20.95 7.20 8.50
N TRP A 116 -19.75 7.23 9.10
CA TRP A 116 -19.49 6.56 10.38
C TRP A 116 -20.41 7.06 11.50
N LEU A 117 -20.65 8.37 11.56
CA LEU A 117 -21.58 8.99 12.52
C LEU A 117 -23.05 8.87 12.11
N GLY A 118 -23.37 8.20 10.99
CA GLY A 118 -24.73 8.03 10.50
C GLY A 118 -25.37 9.33 9.96
N LEU A 119 -24.56 10.31 9.58
CA LEU A 119 -25.03 11.59 9.05
C LEU A 119 -25.27 11.50 7.54
N GLU A 120 -26.35 12.11 7.05
CA GLU A 120 -26.63 12.17 5.60
C GLU A 120 -25.57 13.04 4.91
N ALA A 121 -24.72 12.41 4.10
CA ALA A 121 -23.62 13.09 3.42
C ALA A 121 -23.46 12.67 1.96
N TYR A 122 -22.95 13.59 1.15
CA TYR A 122 -22.67 13.41 -0.27
C TYR A 122 -21.28 13.96 -0.62
N VAL A 123 -20.69 13.47 -1.71
CA VAL A 123 -19.47 14.00 -2.32
C VAL A 123 -19.84 14.74 -3.61
N LEU A 124 -19.33 15.97 -3.78
CA LEU A 124 -19.39 16.70 -5.04
C LEU A 124 -18.45 16.04 -6.06
N ASP A 125 -19.03 15.35 -7.05
CA ASP A 125 -18.29 14.57 -8.02
C ASP A 125 -17.47 15.45 -8.98
N GLY A 126 -16.15 15.29 -8.92
CA GLY A 126 -15.16 16.15 -9.59
C GLY A 126 -14.82 17.46 -8.86
N GLY A 127 -15.30 17.63 -7.63
CA GLY A 127 -14.86 18.69 -6.71
C GLY A 127 -15.08 20.12 -7.20
N LEU A 128 -14.28 21.06 -6.67
CA LEU A 128 -14.33 22.47 -7.05
C LEU A 128 -14.05 22.68 -8.53
N LYS A 129 -13.19 21.84 -9.12
CA LYS A 129 -12.89 21.89 -10.55
C LYS A 129 -14.14 21.69 -11.39
N ALA A 130 -14.91 20.62 -11.13
CA ALA A 130 -16.16 20.35 -11.85
C ALA A 130 -17.21 21.45 -11.62
N TRP A 131 -17.24 22.05 -10.43
CA TRP A 131 -18.11 23.19 -10.12
C TRP A 131 -17.78 24.42 -10.99
N GLN A 132 -16.50 24.77 -11.10
CA GLN A 132 -16.03 25.87 -11.92
C GLN A 132 -16.22 25.59 -13.42
N ASP A 133 -15.93 24.36 -13.87
CA ASP A 133 -16.14 23.93 -15.25
C ASP A 133 -17.63 23.99 -15.65
N ALA A 134 -18.55 23.89 -14.69
CA ALA A 134 -19.99 24.08 -14.87
C ALA A 134 -20.44 25.56 -14.88
N GLY A 135 -19.50 26.52 -14.71
CA GLY A 135 -19.79 27.95 -14.71
C GLY A 135 -20.51 28.45 -13.45
N LEU A 136 -20.45 27.69 -12.35
CA LEU A 136 -21.11 28.04 -11.10
C LEU A 136 -20.24 28.99 -10.25
N PRO A 137 -20.85 29.83 -9.40
CA PRO A 137 -20.14 30.92 -8.71
C PRO A 137 -19.14 30.40 -7.69
N VAL A 138 -18.00 31.09 -7.56
CA VAL A 138 -17.03 30.93 -6.47
C VAL A 138 -16.87 32.26 -5.76
N THR A 139 -16.46 32.22 -4.50
CA THR A 139 -16.17 33.43 -3.70
C THR A 139 -14.84 33.30 -2.96
N SER A 140 -14.33 34.43 -2.50
CA SER A 140 -13.20 34.55 -1.58
C SER A 140 -13.61 35.27 -0.28
N SER A 141 -14.90 35.54 -0.10
CA SER A 141 -15.43 36.14 1.12
C SER A 141 -15.66 35.07 2.17
N GLU A 142 -15.06 35.24 3.34
CA GLU A 142 -15.51 34.54 4.55
C GLU A 142 -16.84 35.19 4.96
N GLU A 143 -17.95 34.63 4.47
CA GLU A 143 -19.27 35.03 4.96
C GLU A 143 -19.40 34.54 6.40
N ASP A 144 -19.87 35.40 7.31
CA ASP A 144 -20.24 34.98 8.66
C ASP A 144 -21.46 34.05 8.56
N ILE A 145 -21.21 32.73 8.52
CA ILE A 145 -22.29 31.76 8.51
C ILE A 145 -22.69 31.48 9.95
N ASP A 146 -23.82 32.05 10.38
CA ASP A 146 -24.41 31.82 11.70
C ASP A 146 -24.48 30.32 12.04
N VAL A 147 -23.59 29.88 12.93
CA VAL A 147 -23.66 28.54 13.53
C VAL A 147 -24.68 28.62 14.66
N LEU A 148 -25.95 28.44 14.31
CA LEU A 148 -27.00 28.29 15.30
C LEU A 148 -26.70 27.08 16.19
N PRO A 149 -27.01 27.14 17.51
CA PRO A 149 -26.93 25.98 18.39
C PRO A 149 -27.67 24.80 17.77
N ALA A 150 -26.95 23.73 17.49
CA ALA A 150 -27.50 22.50 16.92
C ALA A 150 -27.79 21.49 18.03
N PRO A 151 -28.80 20.61 17.84
CA PRO A 151 -28.92 19.40 18.65
C PRO A 151 -27.61 18.61 18.60
N GLU A 152 -27.26 17.97 19.71
CA GLU A 152 -26.11 17.08 19.78
C GLU A 152 -26.27 15.93 18.77
N ILE A 153 -25.18 15.57 18.10
CA ILE A 153 -25.14 14.43 17.18
C ILE A 153 -25.05 13.16 18.05
N ASP A 154 -26.01 12.24 17.90
CA ASP A 154 -26.02 10.98 18.65
C ASP A 154 -24.91 10.05 18.14
N THR A 155 -24.00 9.67 19.04
CA THR A 155 -22.82 8.84 18.74
C THR A 155 -22.82 7.51 19.48
N ARG A 156 -23.96 7.11 20.06
CA ARG A 156 -24.06 5.87 20.85
C ARG A 156 -23.99 4.60 19.99
N ASP A 157 -24.57 4.64 18.79
CA ASP A 157 -24.70 3.49 17.89
C ASP A 157 -24.07 3.80 16.52
N VAL A 158 -22.76 4.10 16.50
CA VAL A 158 -22.01 4.35 15.26
C VAL A 158 -21.75 3.05 14.48
N ALA A 159 -21.72 3.16 13.15
CA ALA A 159 -21.49 1.99 12.29
C ALA A 159 -20.07 1.42 12.47
N PRO A 160 -19.85 0.11 12.30
CA PRO A 160 -18.52 -0.51 12.40
C PRO A 160 -17.69 -0.22 11.13
N ARG A 161 -17.27 1.03 10.95
CA ARG A 161 -16.54 1.53 9.77
C ARG A 161 -15.02 1.46 9.91
N TRP A 162 -14.53 0.93 11.03
CA TRP A 162 -13.10 0.92 11.37
C TRP A 162 -12.67 -0.46 11.84
N VAL A 163 -11.45 -0.82 11.46
CA VAL A 163 -10.69 -1.93 12.04
C VAL A 163 -9.34 -1.41 12.51
N GLY A 164 -8.78 -2.02 13.53
CA GLY A 164 -7.47 -1.67 14.06
C GLY A 164 -6.39 -2.63 13.57
N ARG A 165 -5.15 -2.34 14.00
CA ARG A 165 -4.00 -3.21 13.75
C ARG A 165 -4.24 -4.64 14.25
N ALA A 166 -4.87 -4.80 15.41
CA ALA A 166 -5.13 -6.11 16.01
C ALA A 166 -5.98 -6.99 15.09
N GLU A 167 -7.05 -6.46 14.49
CA GLU A 167 -7.87 -7.18 13.54
C GLU A 167 -7.07 -7.61 12.29
N ILE A 168 -6.19 -6.74 11.78
CA ILE A 168 -5.30 -7.09 10.65
C ILE A 168 -4.33 -8.22 11.02
N GLU A 169 -3.76 -8.21 12.23
CA GLU A 169 -2.88 -9.29 12.72
C GLU A 169 -3.64 -10.62 12.86
N GLU A 170 -4.88 -10.58 13.36
CA GLU A 170 -5.76 -11.74 13.46
C GLU A 170 -6.12 -12.31 12.08
N TRP A 171 -6.45 -11.44 11.12
CA TRP A 171 -6.68 -11.82 9.72
C TRP A 171 -5.43 -12.45 9.08
N LEU A 172 -4.26 -11.82 9.26
CA LEU A 172 -3.00 -12.31 8.70
C LEU A 172 -2.63 -13.68 9.27
N ALA A 173 -3.01 -13.96 10.52
CA ALA A 173 -2.84 -15.25 11.15
C ALA A 173 -3.92 -16.29 10.78
N GLY A 174 -4.87 -15.94 9.91
CA GLY A 174 -5.97 -16.80 9.46
C GLY A 174 -7.03 -17.05 10.54
N ARG A 175 -7.15 -16.17 11.53
CA ARG A 175 -8.14 -16.30 12.64
C ARG A 175 -9.45 -15.57 12.36
N VAL A 176 -9.45 -14.63 11.42
CA VAL A 176 -10.64 -13.91 10.94
C VAL A 176 -10.65 -13.91 9.40
N GLU A 177 -11.84 -14.06 8.82
CA GLU A 177 -12.04 -13.96 7.37
C GLU A 177 -12.42 -12.53 6.99
N ALA A 178 -11.67 -11.95 6.06
CA ALA A 178 -11.96 -10.66 5.45
C ALA A 178 -11.23 -10.55 4.11
N SER A 179 -11.79 -9.76 3.21
CA SER A 179 -11.15 -9.33 1.97
C SER A 179 -10.37 -8.04 2.25
N VAL A 180 -9.04 -8.13 2.39
CA VAL A 180 -8.20 -6.99 2.79
C VAL A 180 -7.51 -6.39 1.56
N VAL A 181 -7.75 -5.10 1.31
CA VAL A 181 -7.37 -4.43 0.06
C VAL A 181 -6.58 -3.15 0.31
N CYS A 182 -5.44 -3.03 -0.37
CA CYS A 182 -4.62 -1.83 -0.41
C CYS A 182 -5.04 -0.90 -1.55
N ALA A 183 -5.35 0.35 -1.22
CA ALA A 183 -5.80 1.36 -2.18
C ALA A 183 -4.67 2.20 -2.82
N LEU A 184 -3.41 1.87 -2.54
CA LEU A 184 -2.24 2.55 -3.13
C LEU A 184 -2.12 2.23 -4.62
N ASN A 185 -1.37 3.07 -5.35
CA ASN A 185 -0.98 2.75 -6.72
C ASN A 185 0.00 1.55 -6.75
N PRO A 186 0.06 0.80 -7.87
CA PRO A 186 0.82 -0.44 -7.94
C PRO A 186 2.29 -0.27 -7.59
N GLU A 187 2.91 0.84 -7.99
CA GLU A 187 4.34 1.09 -7.72
C GLU A 187 4.60 1.33 -6.23
N ALA A 188 3.67 1.94 -5.48
CA ALA A 188 3.82 2.12 -4.04
C ALA A 188 3.52 0.83 -3.28
N TYR A 189 2.50 0.08 -3.71
CA TYR A 189 2.19 -1.25 -3.19
C TYR A 189 3.35 -2.23 -3.36
N ALA A 190 4.05 -2.18 -4.50
CA ALA A 190 5.27 -2.96 -4.78
C ALA A 190 6.55 -2.35 -4.14
N GLY A 191 6.44 -1.21 -3.46
CA GLY A 191 7.58 -0.54 -2.82
C GLY A 191 8.66 -0.03 -3.78
N GLU A 192 8.29 0.24 -5.04
CA GLU A 192 9.20 0.69 -6.10
C GLU A 192 9.46 2.21 -6.05
N VAL A 193 8.56 2.95 -5.41
CA VAL A 193 8.66 4.41 -5.23
C VAL A 193 8.90 4.78 -3.77
N PRO A 194 9.46 5.99 -3.50
CA PRO A 194 9.59 6.49 -2.13
C PRO A 194 8.25 6.52 -1.39
N THR A 195 8.28 6.11 -0.12
CA THR A 195 7.11 6.15 0.76
C THR A 195 7.15 7.37 1.68
N ARG A 196 5.97 7.84 2.13
CA ARG A 196 5.90 8.85 3.21
C ARG A 196 6.15 8.25 4.59
N TYR A 197 6.17 6.92 4.68
CA TYR A 197 6.19 6.16 5.92
C TYR A 197 7.53 5.47 6.14
N SER A 198 7.63 4.64 7.17
CA SER A 198 8.89 4.06 7.63
C SER A 198 9.47 3.01 6.68
N ARG A 199 8.60 2.19 6.06
CA ARG A 199 9.02 1.07 5.18
C ARG A 199 8.14 1.03 3.92
N ARG A 200 8.75 0.66 2.79
CA ARG A 200 8.08 0.50 1.48
C ARG A 200 7.45 -0.87 1.36
N GLY A 201 6.37 -0.97 0.57
CA GLY A 201 5.67 -2.23 0.31
C GLY A 201 4.23 -2.19 0.81
N HIS A 202 3.67 -3.36 1.09
CA HIS A 202 2.30 -3.55 1.52
C HIS A 202 2.20 -4.66 2.59
N ILE A 203 1.02 -4.82 3.18
CA ILE A 203 0.74 -5.86 4.18
C ILE A 203 0.60 -7.20 3.44
N PRO A 204 1.35 -8.26 3.81
CA PRO A 204 1.34 -9.51 3.05
C PRO A 204 -0.05 -10.12 2.87
N GLY A 205 -0.30 -10.70 1.69
CA GLY A 205 -1.55 -11.40 1.37
C GLY A 205 -2.72 -10.48 1.00
N THR A 206 -2.55 -9.16 1.06
CA THR A 206 -3.61 -8.20 0.69
C THR A 206 -3.69 -8.03 -0.83
N ALA A 207 -4.89 -7.80 -1.37
CA ALA A 207 -5.04 -7.43 -2.77
C ALA A 207 -4.67 -5.94 -3.01
N ASN A 208 -4.35 -5.56 -4.25
CA ASN A 208 -4.17 -4.16 -4.63
C ASN A 208 -5.27 -3.67 -5.56
N LEU A 209 -6.00 -2.63 -5.16
CA LEU A 209 -6.96 -1.94 -6.00
C LEU A 209 -6.75 -0.41 -5.88
N PRO A 210 -6.03 0.24 -6.79
CA PRO A 210 -5.71 1.66 -6.66
C PRO A 210 -6.97 2.53 -6.59
N ALA A 211 -7.08 3.41 -5.59
CA ALA A 211 -8.24 4.30 -5.44
C ALA A 211 -8.52 5.14 -6.71
N ARG A 212 -7.44 5.62 -7.33
CA ARG A 212 -7.49 6.41 -8.58
C ARG A 212 -8.01 5.62 -9.78
N SER A 213 -8.08 4.29 -9.71
CA SER A 213 -8.70 3.49 -10.77
C SER A 213 -10.21 3.74 -10.87
N LEU A 214 -10.86 4.24 -9.81
CA LEU A 214 -12.28 4.58 -9.78
C LEU A 214 -12.60 5.96 -10.36
N ILE A 215 -11.58 6.77 -10.65
CA ILE A 215 -11.73 8.13 -11.13
C ILE A 215 -11.39 8.19 -12.63
N GLY A 216 -12.27 8.80 -13.41
CA GLY A 216 -12.13 9.06 -14.83
C GLY A 216 -11.14 10.20 -15.14
N ALA A 217 -10.84 10.38 -16.43
CA ALA A 217 -9.90 11.41 -16.87
C ALA A 217 -10.40 12.85 -16.63
N ASP A 218 -11.71 13.02 -16.44
CA ASP A 218 -12.36 14.29 -16.10
C ASP A 218 -12.34 14.59 -14.59
N GLY A 219 -11.74 13.72 -13.77
CA GLY A 219 -11.65 13.88 -12.32
C GLY A 219 -12.91 13.44 -11.57
N ARG A 220 -13.88 12.83 -12.26
CA ARG A 220 -15.11 12.30 -11.66
C ARG A 220 -15.03 10.81 -11.40
N PHE A 221 -15.85 10.30 -10.51
CA PHE A 221 -16.04 8.85 -10.38
C PHE A 221 -16.53 8.26 -11.71
N ARG A 222 -16.03 7.08 -12.04
CA ARG A 222 -16.51 6.33 -13.20
C ARG A 222 -18.00 6.04 -13.07
N PRO A 223 -18.74 5.92 -14.19
CA PRO A 223 -20.14 5.51 -14.15
C PRO A 223 -20.34 4.15 -13.47
N GLU A 224 -21.52 3.93 -12.87
CA GLU A 224 -21.85 2.71 -12.13
C GLU A 224 -21.46 1.39 -12.84
N PRO A 225 -21.73 1.19 -14.16
CA PRO A 225 -21.35 -0.05 -14.84
C PRO A 225 -19.83 -0.31 -14.83
N GLU A 226 -19.02 0.74 -14.95
CA GLU A 226 -17.56 0.63 -14.89
C GLU A 226 -17.07 0.39 -13.46
N LEU A 227 -17.69 1.04 -12.45
CA LEU A 227 -17.36 0.78 -11.05
C LEU A 227 -17.67 -0.68 -10.68
N ARG A 228 -18.82 -1.22 -11.11
CA ARG A 228 -19.16 -2.64 -10.92
C ARG A 228 -18.16 -3.58 -11.58
N GLN A 229 -17.63 -3.20 -12.74
CA GLN A 229 -16.59 -3.98 -13.41
C GLN A 229 -15.28 -3.97 -12.62
N VAL A 230 -14.83 -2.80 -12.16
CA VAL A 230 -13.56 -2.66 -11.42
C VAL A 230 -13.64 -3.29 -10.03
N LEU A 231 -14.79 -3.18 -9.35
CA LEU A 231 -15.02 -3.70 -8.01
C LEU A 231 -15.65 -5.11 -8.00
N GLY A 232 -15.77 -5.77 -9.16
CA GLY A 232 -16.55 -6.99 -9.33
C GLY A 232 -16.19 -8.11 -8.36
N ASP A 233 -14.90 -8.37 -8.19
CA ASP A 233 -14.41 -9.41 -7.27
C ASP A 233 -14.79 -9.12 -5.81
N LEU A 234 -14.66 -7.86 -5.38
CA LEU A 234 -15.02 -7.42 -4.03
C LEU A 234 -16.54 -7.43 -3.80
N LEU A 235 -17.33 -7.10 -4.83
CA LEU A 235 -18.79 -7.15 -4.73
C LEU A 235 -19.31 -8.60 -4.65
N ALA A 236 -18.62 -9.53 -5.29
CA ALA A 236 -18.97 -10.95 -5.31
C ALA A 236 -18.50 -11.71 -4.06
N ASP A 237 -17.47 -11.23 -3.38
CA ASP A 237 -16.91 -11.87 -2.18
C ASP A 237 -17.89 -11.79 -1.00
N PRO A 238 -18.33 -12.91 -0.40
CA PRO A 238 -19.22 -12.87 0.77
C PRO A 238 -18.53 -12.38 2.05
N ALA A 239 -17.20 -12.32 2.11
CA ALA A 239 -16.46 -11.86 3.28
C ALA A 239 -16.57 -10.34 3.47
N PRO A 240 -16.47 -9.82 4.72
CA PRO A 240 -16.39 -8.38 4.96
C PRO A 240 -15.13 -7.80 4.31
N ILE A 241 -15.20 -6.53 3.90
CA ILE A 241 -14.11 -5.87 3.17
C ILE A 241 -13.39 -4.92 4.11
N TRP A 242 -12.08 -5.09 4.26
CA TRP A 242 -11.24 -4.16 5.00
C TRP A 242 -10.28 -3.43 4.05
N LEU A 243 -10.30 -2.12 4.12
CA LEU A 243 -9.58 -1.25 3.20
C LEU A 243 -8.47 -0.51 3.94
N TYR A 244 -7.32 -0.37 3.31
CA TYR A 244 -6.23 0.46 3.84
C TYR A 244 -5.45 1.11 2.71
N CYS A 245 -4.63 2.11 3.04
CA CYS A 245 -3.75 2.74 2.07
C CYS A 245 -2.43 3.15 2.73
N GLY A 246 -1.95 4.35 2.43
CA GLY A 246 -0.85 4.95 3.15
C GLY A 246 -1.21 5.35 4.58
N GLY A 247 -2.15 6.28 4.72
CA GLY A 247 -2.55 6.86 6.02
C GLY A 247 -4.05 7.13 6.10
N GLY A 248 -4.88 6.13 5.79
CA GLY A 248 -6.33 6.21 6.00
C GLY A 248 -7.14 7.14 5.07
N ILE A 249 -6.52 7.72 4.03
CA ILE A 249 -7.21 8.67 3.13
C ILE A 249 -7.79 7.99 1.90
N SER A 250 -6.95 7.63 0.92
CA SER A 250 -7.43 7.19 -0.41
C SER A 250 -8.24 5.90 -0.39
N ALA A 251 -8.10 5.08 0.65
CA ALA A 251 -8.93 3.90 0.83
C ALA A 251 -10.41 4.23 1.05
N THR A 252 -10.75 5.41 1.56
CA THR A 252 -12.15 5.86 1.68
C THR A 252 -12.83 6.09 0.33
N THR A 253 -12.08 6.35 -0.74
CA THR A 253 -12.60 6.41 -2.12
C THR A 253 -13.13 5.06 -2.58
N LEU A 254 -12.43 3.96 -2.25
CA LEU A 254 -12.94 2.61 -2.49
C LEU A 254 -14.18 2.34 -1.62
N GLY A 255 -14.12 2.74 -0.34
CA GLY A 255 -15.22 2.57 0.60
C GLY A 255 -16.51 3.26 0.15
N LEU A 256 -16.42 4.52 -0.31
CA LEU A 256 -17.53 5.27 -0.89
C LEU A 256 -18.13 4.57 -2.11
N ALA A 257 -17.29 4.10 -3.04
CA ALA A 257 -17.78 3.41 -4.23
C ALA A 257 -18.43 2.05 -3.91
N LEU A 258 -17.90 1.31 -2.95
CA LEU A 258 -18.50 0.06 -2.49
C LEU A 258 -19.86 0.31 -1.82
N ARG A 259 -19.96 1.35 -0.98
CA ARG A 259 -21.22 1.79 -0.35
C ARG A 259 -22.24 2.23 -1.40
N GLU A 260 -21.83 3.00 -2.40
CA GLU A 260 -22.66 3.41 -3.55
C GLU A 260 -23.24 2.21 -4.30
N LEU A 261 -22.48 1.12 -4.42
CA LEU A 261 -22.89 -0.12 -5.07
C LEU A 261 -23.66 -1.10 -4.17
N GLY A 262 -23.95 -0.69 -2.93
CA GLY A 262 -24.78 -1.43 -1.97
C GLY A 262 -24.02 -2.38 -1.05
N ARG A 263 -22.71 -2.19 -0.86
CA ARG A 263 -21.90 -2.98 0.07
C ARG A 263 -21.73 -2.24 1.40
N ASP A 264 -22.25 -2.83 2.48
CA ASP A 264 -22.38 -2.15 3.78
C ASP A 264 -21.38 -2.62 4.86
N ASP A 265 -20.82 -3.81 4.71
CA ASP A 265 -19.82 -4.47 5.56
C ASP A 265 -18.39 -4.10 5.14
N VAL A 266 -18.18 -2.80 4.95
CA VAL A 266 -16.87 -2.22 4.59
C VAL A 266 -16.32 -1.45 5.79
N ALA A 267 -15.08 -1.74 6.15
CA ALA A 267 -14.35 -1.05 7.21
C ALA A 267 -12.97 -0.58 6.74
N LEU A 268 -12.46 0.49 7.36
CA LEU A 268 -11.16 1.06 7.07
C LEU A 268 -10.17 0.74 8.19
N TYR A 269 -8.98 0.27 7.83
CA TYR A 269 -7.84 0.28 8.75
C TYR A 269 -7.24 1.68 8.79
N ASP A 270 -7.62 2.46 9.80
CA ASP A 270 -7.30 3.90 9.87
C ASP A 270 -5.79 4.16 9.91
N GLY A 271 -5.09 3.45 10.81
CA GLY A 271 -3.63 3.52 10.94
C GLY A 271 -2.88 3.15 9.64
N SER A 272 -3.48 2.31 8.80
CA SER A 272 -2.99 2.00 7.45
C SER A 272 -1.50 1.60 7.44
N LEU A 273 -0.77 1.83 6.33
CA LEU A 273 0.67 1.55 6.27
C LEU A 273 1.51 2.47 7.16
N GLU A 274 1.02 3.63 7.56
CA GLU A 274 1.74 4.50 8.49
C GLU A 274 2.00 3.78 9.80
N GLU A 275 0.94 3.26 10.43
CA GLU A 275 1.04 2.48 11.66
C GLU A 275 1.77 1.14 11.44
N TRP A 276 1.36 0.39 10.42
CA TRP A 276 1.92 -0.94 10.16
C TRP A 276 3.42 -0.90 9.84
N SER A 277 3.84 0.08 9.03
CA SER A 277 5.24 0.20 8.64
C SER A 277 6.13 0.74 9.75
N ALA A 278 5.58 1.42 10.75
CA ALA A 278 6.33 1.94 11.88
C ALA A 278 6.86 0.84 12.82
N ASP A 279 6.16 -0.30 12.93
CA ASP A 279 6.61 -1.42 13.75
C ASP A 279 7.52 -2.38 12.96
N PRO A 280 8.84 -2.42 13.21
CA PRO A 280 9.77 -3.26 12.45
C PRO A 280 9.53 -4.77 12.61
N SER A 281 8.78 -5.21 13.62
CA SER A 281 8.45 -6.63 13.83
C SER A 281 7.36 -7.14 12.89
N LEU A 282 6.53 -6.24 12.36
CA LEU A 282 5.46 -6.58 11.43
C LEU A 282 6.01 -6.87 10.03
N PRO A 283 5.50 -7.91 9.33
CA PRO A 283 5.96 -8.25 8.00
C PRO A 283 5.47 -7.24 6.97
N ILE A 284 6.29 -7.00 5.94
CA ILE A 284 5.93 -6.22 4.76
C ILE A 284 6.36 -7.00 3.53
N ASP A 285 5.49 -7.02 2.53
CA ASP A 285 5.78 -7.57 1.21
C ASP A 285 6.06 -6.44 0.22
N LEU A 286 6.95 -6.70 -0.74
CA LEU A 286 7.33 -5.76 -1.81
C LEU A 286 6.63 -6.09 -3.13
N GLY A 287 5.54 -6.87 -3.11
CA GLY A 287 4.72 -7.15 -4.31
C GLY A 287 5.47 -7.95 -5.36
N ARG A 288 6.58 -8.57 -4.98
CA ARG A 288 7.33 -9.46 -5.86
C ARG A 288 6.64 -10.80 -5.77
N SER A 289 5.69 -11.01 -6.68
CA SER A 289 5.25 -12.35 -7.03
C SER A 289 6.50 -13.19 -7.21
N VAL A 290 6.69 -14.21 -6.37
CA VAL A 290 7.48 -15.37 -6.81
C VAL A 290 6.75 -15.81 -8.08
N PRO A 291 7.32 -15.67 -9.29
CA PRO A 291 6.65 -16.15 -10.48
C PRO A 291 6.30 -17.62 -10.26
N ASP A 292 5.25 -18.15 -10.92
CA ASP A 292 5.04 -19.60 -11.04
C ASP A 292 6.41 -20.27 -11.16
N ALA A 293 6.71 -21.22 -10.25
CA ALA A 293 8.06 -21.66 -9.96
C ALA A 293 8.89 -21.78 -11.25
N VAL A 294 9.83 -20.84 -11.47
CA VAL A 294 10.59 -20.79 -12.71
C VAL A 294 11.48 -22.02 -12.77
N VAL A 295 11.09 -23.00 -13.58
CA VAL A 295 11.81 -24.25 -13.72
C VAL A 295 13.11 -23.99 -14.48
N ILE A 296 14.24 -24.40 -13.89
CA ILE A 296 15.54 -24.30 -14.55
C ILE A 296 15.55 -25.27 -15.75
N PRO A 297 15.78 -24.79 -17.00
CA PRO A 297 15.82 -25.65 -18.19
C PRO A 297 16.87 -26.76 -18.09
N ALA A 298 16.64 -27.89 -18.74
CA ALA A 298 17.50 -29.08 -18.64
C ALA A 298 18.97 -28.79 -19.01
N GLU A 299 19.21 -27.95 -20.01
CA GLU A 299 20.53 -27.56 -20.49
C GLU A 299 21.28 -26.70 -19.46
N VAL A 300 20.55 -25.91 -18.68
CA VAL A 300 21.10 -25.11 -17.58
C VAL A 300 21.37 -26.01 -16.37
N ARG A 301 20.50 -26.98 -16.08
CA ARG A 301 20.73 -27.99 -15.03
C ARG A 301 21.97 -28.81 -15.31
N GLU A 302 22.14 -29.29 -16.55
CA GLU A 302 23.35 -29.98 -17.01
C GLU A 302 24.61 -29.13 -16.75
N LEU A 303 24.55 -27.84 -17.07
CA LEU A 303 25.65 -26.91 -16.85
C LEU A 303 25.97 -26.70 -15.35
N ILE A 304 24.96 -26.62 -14.49
CA ILE A 304 25.11 -26.48 -13.02
C ILE A 304 25.69 -27.76 -12.38
N GLU A 305 25.35 -28.93 -12.93
CA GLU A 305 25.80 -30.22 -12.38
C GLU A 305 27.27 -30.54 -12.71
N ARG A 306 27.82 -29.91 -13.75
CA ARG A 306 29.25 -29.91 -14.05
C ARG A 306 30.03 -29.13 -12.98
N PRO A 307 31.35 -29.37 -12.82
CA PRO A 307 32.18 -28.65 -11.84
C PRO A 307 32.49 -27.19 -12.26
N GLU A 308 31.56 -26.50 -12.91
CA GLU A 308 31.72 -25.12 -13.36
C GLU A 308 31.50 -24.12 -12.22
N PHE A 309 32.36 -23.11 -12.13
CA PHE A 309 32.24 -22.10 -11.08
C PHE A 309 31.08 -21.15 -11.37
N ALA A 310 30.29 -20.88 -10.33
CA ALA A 310 29.24 -19.88 -10.35
C ALA A 310 29.78 -18.53 -9.87
N VAL A 311 29.34 -17.44 -10.47
CA VAL A 311 29.58 -16.09 -9.98
C VAL A 311 28.29 -15.57 -9.38
N LEU A 312 28.26 -15.44 -8.05
CA LEU A 312 27.16 -14.85 -7.29
C LEU A 312 27.36 -13.33 -7.21
N SER A 313 26.38 -12.58 -7.70
CA SER A 313 26.25 -11.14 -7.53
C SER A 313 25.28 -10.83 -6.39
N THR A 314 25.69 -9.99 -5.45
CA THR A 314 24.85 -9.39 -4.41
C THR A 314 24.99 -7.86 -4.45
N THR A 315 24.00 -7.13 -3.95
CA THR A 315 24.05 -5.65 -3.94
C THR A 315 24.81 -5.14 -2.71
N GLU A 316 25.71 -4.17 -2.86
CA GLU A 316 26.33 -3.39 -1.79
C GLU A 316 25.37 -2.29 -1.27
N PRO A 317 25.58 -1.72 -0.06
CA PRO A 317 24.71 -0.65 0.46
C PRO A 317 24.65 0.60 -0.41
N ASP A 318 25.69 0.85 -1.21
CA ASP A 318 25.76 1.95 -2.17
C ASP A 318 25.15 1.61 -3.54
N GLY A 319 24.59 0.40 -3.69
CA GLY A 319 23.99 -0.09 -4.93
C GLY A 319 24.95 -0.78 -5.90
N GLN A 320 26.27 -0.81 -5.63
CA GLN A 320 27.22 -1.52 -6.49
C GLN A 320 27.07 -3.04 -6.40
N ALA A 321 27.47 -3.75 -7.45
CA ALA A 321 27.47 -5.22 -7.45
C ALA A 321 28.74 -5.77 -6.77
N GLN A 322 28.56 -6.62 -5.76
CA GLN A 322 29.63 -7.43 -5.17
C GLN A 322 29.57 -8.84 -5.75
N LEU A 323 30.66 -9.25 -6.41
CA LEU A 323 30.77 -10.55 -7.08
C LEU A 323 31.59 -11.55 -6.26
N SER A 324 31.14 -12.81 -6.21
CA SER A 324 31.84 -13.92 -5.56
C SER A 324 31.83 -15.17 -6.42
N VAL A 325 33.01 -15.73 -6.67
CA VAL A 325 33.16 -17.06 -7.25
C VAL A 325 32.80 -18.11 -6.20
N MET A 326 31.89 -19.01 -6.54
CA MET A 326 31.28 -19.99 -5.63
C MET A 326 31.12 -21.35 -6.32
N TRP A 327 31.15 -22.42 -5.53
CA TRP A 327 30.60 -23.71 -5.96
C TRP A 327 29.08 -23.69 -5.80
N ALA A 328 28.38 -24.34 -6.72
CA ALA A 328 26.92 -24.41 -6.72
C ALA A 328 26.44 -25.85 -6.95
N ALA A 329 25.26 -26.15 -6.43
CA ALA A 329 24.52 -27.36 -6.75
C ALA A 329 23.03 -27.03 -6.88
N LEU A 330 22.27 -28.00 -7.36
CA LEU A 330 20.81 -27.98 -7.31
C LEU A 330 20.33 -28.71 -6.06
N ASP A 331 19.25 -28.21 -5.49
CA ASP A 331 18.38 -28.94 -4.58
C ASP A 331 16.93 -28.75 -5.03
N GLY A 332 16.37 -29.77 -5.69
CA GLY A 332 15.13 -29.63 -6.45
C GLY A 332 15.29 -28.63 -7.60
N ASN A 333 14.56 -27.51 -7.53
CA ASN A 333 14.63 -26.41 -8.49
C ASN A 333 15.44 -25.21 -7.98
N ASP A 334 15.87 -25.22 -6.71
CA ASP A 334 16.68 -24.15 -6.13
C ASP A 334 18.17 -24.37 -6.41
N LEU A 335 18.89 -23.25 -6.51
CA LEU A 335 20.35 -23.26 -6.48
C LEU A 335 20.82 -23.16 -5.03
N VAL A 336 21.74 -24.04 -4.62
CA VAL A 336 22.31 -24.04 -3.27
C VAL A 336 23.81 -23.80 -3.31
N MET A 337 24.27 -22.90 -2.44
CA MET A 337 25.68 -22.58 -2.21
C MET A 337 25.96 -22.54 -0.71
N THR A 338 27.22 -22.70 -0.30
CA THR A 338 27.62 -22.62 1.11
C THR A 338 28.72 -21.59 1.33
N THR A 339 28.60 -20.81 2.40
CA THR A 339 29.56 -19.78 2.80
C THR A 339 29.59 -19.66 4.33
N LYS A 340 30.64 -19.04 4.90
CA LYS A 340 30.65 -18.68 6.32
C LYS A 340 29.63 -17.58 6.62
N ALA A 341 28.96 -17.69 7.76
CA ALA A 341 28.14 -16.62 8.33
C ALA A 341 28.99 -15.33 8.46
N GLY A 342 28.35 -14.17 8.36
CA GLY A 342 29.03 -12.89 8.48
C GLY A 342 29.94 -12.51 7.30
N ARG A 343 29.95 -13.24 6.18
CA ARG A 343 30.60 -12.75 4.95
C ARG A 343 29.79 -11.61 4.34
N ARG A 344 30.44 -10.73 3.55
CA ARG A 344 29.79 -9.56 2.94
C ARG A 344 28.53 -9.94 2.16
N LYS A 345 28.60 -10.98 1.32
CA LYS A 345 27.44 -11.54 0.59
C LYS A 345 26.27 -11.95 1.49
N VAL A 346 26.53 -12.45 2.70
CA VAL A 346 25.48 -12.83 3.68
C VAL A 346 24.78 -11.58 4.18
N ARG A 347 25.55 -10.58 4.65
CA ARG A 347 24.99 -9.27 5.05
C ARG A 347 24.27 -8.54 3.92
N ASN A 348 24.74 -8.72 2.68
CA ASN A 348 24.08 -8.16 1.51
C ASN A 348 22.74 -8.84 1.26
N ILE A 349 22.68 -10.18 1.32
CA ILE A 349 21.44 -10.97 1.15
C ILE A 349 20.44 -10.68 2.27
N GLU A 350 20.87 -10.55 3.52
CA GLU A 350 20.01 -10.19 4.65
C GLU A 350 19.34 -8.82 4.45
N ARG A 351 20.05 -7.88 3.81
CA ARG A 351 19.55 -6.53 3.52
C ARG A 351 18.72 -6.47 2.23
N ASP A 352 19.17 -7.15 1.18
CA ASP A 352 18.54 -7.21 -0.13
C ASP A 352 18.73 -8.63 -0.69
N PRO A 353 17.68 -9.47 -0.67
CA PRO A 353 17.82 -10.88 -1.00
C PRO A 353 17.93 -11.12 -2.51
N ARG A 354 17.88 -10.07 -3.34
CA ARG A 354 18.05 -10.19 -4.80
C ARG A 354 19.48 -10.59 -5.15
N VAL A 355 19.60 -11.66 -5.92
CA VAL A 355 20.89 -12.13 -6.42
C VAL A 355 20.84 -12.44 -7.91
N THR A 356 21.99 -12.37 -8.54
CA THR A 356 22.18 -12.91 -9.90
C THR A 356 23.34 -13.89 -9.88
N VAL A 357 23.16 -15.04 -10.50
CA VAL A 357 24.17 -16.08 -10.61
C VAL A 357 24.49 -16.30 -12.08
N LEU A 358 25.78 -16.17 -12.42
CA LEU A 358 26.30 -16.50 -13.75
C LEU A 358 27.08 -17.81 -13.70
N ILE A 359 26.78 -18.75 -14.58
CA ILE A 359 27.54 -20.00 -14.75
C ILE A 359 27.85 -20.14 -16.24
N HIS A 360 29.11 -20.39 -16.60
CA HIS A 360 29.54 -20.53 -17.99
C HIS A 360 30.30 -21.84 -18.19
N ASP A 361 30.24 -22.37 -19.42
CA ASP A 361 31.03 -23.54 -19.80
C ASP A 361 32.50 -23.11 -19.98
N ARG A 362 33.42 -23.67 -19.19
CA ARG A 362 34.86 -23.31 -19.27
C ARG A 362 35.46 -23.57 -20.65
N GLN A 363 34.93 -24.55 -21.39
CA GLN A 363 35.45 -24.93 -22.71
C GLN A 363 34.80 -24.11 -23.82
N ARG A 364 33.63 -23.52 -23.56
CA ARG A 364 32.89 -22.66 -24.49
C ARG A 364 32.35 -21.44 -23.73
N PRO A 365 33.18 -20.44 -23.41
CA PRO A 365 32.79 -19.36 -22.49
C PRO A 365 31.59 -18.51 -22.94
N THR A 366 31.25 -18.53 -24.24
CA THR A 366 30.04 -17.89 -24.77
C THR A 366 28.75 -18.68 -24.50
N ARG A 367 28.86 -19.95 -24.07
CA ARG A 367 27.76 -20.77 -23.57
C ARG A 367 27.62 -20.56 -22.06
N TYR A 368 26.57 -19.86 -21.63
CA TYR A 368 26.37 -19.50 -20.23
C TYR A 368 24.90 -19.39 -19.85
N ALA A 369 24.64 -19.53 -18.55
CA ALA A 369 23.36 -19.28 -17.92
C ALA A 369 23.46 -18.12 -16.95
N GLU A 370 22.48 -17.21 -17.01
CA GLU A 370 22.24 -16.17 -16.02
C GLU A 370 20.93 -16.50 -15.28
N ILE A 371 21.02 -16.67 -13.97
CA ILE A 371 19.89 -17.01 -13.10
C ILE A 371 19.68 -15.83 -12.15
N ARG A 372 18.53 -15.18 -12.24
CA ARG A 372 18.10 -14.15 -11.29
C ARG A 372 17.13 -14.77 -10.31
N GLY A 373 17.25 -14.43 -9.03
CA GLY A 373 16.37 -14.97 -8.02
C GLY A 373 16.55 -14.35 -6.65
N VAL A 374 15.84 -14.93 -5.68
CA VAL A 374 15.82 -14.49 -4.28
C VAL A 374 16.58 -15.50 -3.43
N ALA A 375 17.59 -15.04 -2.71
CA ALA A 375 18.39 -15.84 -1.81
C ALA A 375 17.82 -15.83 -0.38
N ARG A 376 17.74 -17.00 0.24
CA ARG A 376 17.47 -17.20 1.66
C ARG A 376 18.65 -17.86 2.34
N ILE A 377 18.95 -17.42 3.55
CA ILE A 377 19.94 -18.06 4.42
C ILE A 377 19.20 -19.12 5.21
N THR A 378 19.62 -20.38 5.08
CA THR A 378 18.96 -21.52 5.73
C THR A 378 19.93 -22.26 6.63
N ALA A 379 19.39 -22.82 7.71
CA ALA A 379 20.15 -23.58 8.69
C ALA A 379 20.58 -24.98 8.21
N GLY A 380 20.19 -25.41 6.99
CA GLY A 380 20.20 -26.77 6.42
C GLY A 380 21.38 -27.70 6.79
N ASP A 381 22.07 -28.25 5.79
CA ASP A 381 23.27 -29.07 6.03
C ASP A 381 24.46 -28.46 5.26
N PRO A 382 25.06 -27.37 5.78
CA PRO A 382 26.15 -26.69 5.12
C PRO A 382 27.41 -27.55 5.00
N ASP A 383 27.62 -28.49 5.92
CA ASP A 383 28.78 -29.37 5.99
C ASP A 383 28.65 -30.50 4.96
N GLY A 384 27.52 -31.21 4.94
CA GLY A 384 27.24 -32.19 3.90
C GLY A 384 27.25 -31.56 2.50
N LEU A 385 26.75 -30.33 2.36
CA LEU A 385 26.81 -29.59 1.10
C LEU A 385 28.25 -29.27 0.68
N VAL A 386 29.12 -28.80 1.57
CA VAL A 386 30.51 -28.49 1.22
C VAL A 386 31.30 -29.74 0.85
N HIS A 387 31.08 -30.86 1.56
CA HIS A 387 31.72 -32.14 1.23
C HIS A 387 31.28 -32.64 -0.15
N ARG A 388 29.98 -32.60 -0.45
CA ARG A 388 29.44 -32.98 -1.77
C ARG A 388 30.00 -32.11 -2.89
N LEU A 389 30.08 -30.80 -2.68
CA LEU A 389 30.63 -29.86 -3.66
C LEU A 389 32.14 -30.07 -3.85
N ALA A 390 32.92 -30.28 -2.77
CA ALA A 390 34.35 -30.54 -2.89
C ALA A 390 34.63 -31.78 -3.75
N ARG A 391 33.96 -32.91 -3.49
CA ARG A 391 34.08 -34.11 -4.32
C ARG A 391 33.83 -33.84 -5.79
N ARG A 392 32.79 -33.06 -6.11
CA ARG A 392 32.44 -32.70 -7.49
C ARG A 392 33.52 -31.82 -8.15
N TYR A 393 33.97 -30.78 -7.45
CA TYR A 393 34.82 -29.74 -8.04
C TYR A 393 36.32 -30.08 -8.02
N THR A 394 36.80 -30.85 -7.06
CA THR A 394 38.23 -31.16 -6.87
C THR A 394 38.55 -32.64 -7.02
N GLY A 395 37.55 -33.52 -7.02
CA GLY A 395 37.75 -34.97 -7.10
C GLY A 395 38.23 -35.62 -5.79
N VAL A 396 38.39 -34.85 -4.73
CA VAL A 396 38.81 -35.34 -3.41
C VAL A 396 37.82 -34.90 -2.33
N ASP A 397 37.82 -35.62 -1.21
CA ASP A 397 37.10 -35.19 -0.03
C ASP A 397 37.55 -33.81 0.43
N HIS A 398 36.62 -33.02 0.95
CA HIS A 398 36.96 -31.76 1.59
C HIS A 398 37.78 -32.06 2.85
N VAL A 399 39.10 -31.90 2.76
CA VAL A 399 40.01 -32.01 3.91
C VAL A 399 39.99 -30.68 4.63
N ILE A 400 39.38 -30.65 5.82
CA ILE A 400 39.32 -29.47 6.68
C ILE A 400 40.69 -29.34 7.37
N PRO A 401 41.47 -28.27 7.12
CA PRO A 401 42.77 -28.09 7.78
C PRO A 401 42.62 -27.76 9.28
N ASP A 402 41.52 -27.07 9.65
CA ASP A 402 41.15 -26.72 11.03
C ASP A 402 39.61 -26.64 11.19
N PRO A 403 38.98 -27.49 12.02
CA PRO A 403 37.54 -27.44 12.30
C PRO A 403 37.04 -26.10 12.87
N ALA A 404 37.90 -25.33 13.57
CA ALA A 404 37.54 -24.05 14.14
C ALA A 404 37.41 -22.93 13.09
N GLU A 405 38.16 -23.03 11.98
CA GLU A 405 38.04 -22.04 10.90
C GLU A 405 36.73 -22.18 10.12
N GLU A 406 36.18 -23.39 10.00
CA GLU A 406 34.99 -23.68 9.17
C GLU A 406 33.66 -23.66 9.95
N ALA A 407 33.69 -23.47 11.28
CA ALA A 407 32.50 -23.34 12.11
C ALA A 407 31.60 -22.15 11.67
N GLY A 408 30.28 -22.35 11.71
CA GLY A 408 29.30 -21.30 11.41
C GLY A 408 29.05 -21.07 9.92
N ARG A 409 29.15 -22.11 9.06
CA ARG A 409 28.67 -22.04 7.68
C ARG A 409 27.14 -21.99 7.61
N VAL A 410 26.66 -21.37 6.53
CA VAL A 410 25.25 -21.27 6.19
C VAL A 410 25.03 -21.69 4.73
N VAL A 411 23.82 -22.16 4.44
CA VAL A 411 23.39 -22.46 3.08
C VAL A 411 22.65 -21.26 2.51
N LEU A 412 23.14 -20.76 1.38
CA LEU A 412 22.41 -19.81 0.53
C LEU A 412 21.53 -20.63 -0.42
N ARG A 413 20.23 -20.57 -0.22
CA ARG A 413 19.23 -21.19 -1.11
C ARG A 413 18.62 -20.12 -1.99
N ILE A 414 18.80 -20.24 -3.29
CA ILE A 414 18.38 -19.25 -4.28
C ILE A 414 17.23 -19.85 -5.07
N THR A 415 16.05 -19.24 -4.93
CA THR A 415 14.87 -19.60 -5.71
C THR A 415 14.86 -18.79 -7.01
N PRO A 416 14.89 -19.46 -8.19
CA PRO A 416 14.93 -18.77 -9.48
C PRO A 416 13.64 -18.00 -9.75
N GLU A 417 13.79 -16.78 -10.28
CA GLU A 417 12.70 -15.94 -10.79
C GLU A 417 12.86 -15.66 -12.29
N LYS A 418 14.07 -15.84 -12.84
CA LYS A 418 14.34 -15.74 -14.27
C LYS A 418 15.58 -16.53 -14.62
N VAL A 419 15.52 -17.28 -15.73
CA VAL A 419 16.67 -17.99 -16.29
C VAL A 419 16.86 -17.55 -17.74
N LEU A 420 18.07 -17.08 -18.05
CA LEU A 420 18.51 -16.80 -19.41
C LEU A 420 19.62 -17.78 -19.75
N PHE A 421 19.52 -18.44 -20.90
CA PHE A 421 20.55 -19.34 -21.39
C PHE A 421 21.01 -18.89 -22.77
N ARG A 422 22.32 -18.82 -22.96
CA ARG A 422 22.95 -18.61 -24.27
C ARG A 422 23.75 -19.86 -24.60
N SER A 423 23.44 -20.45 -25.74
CA SER A 423 24.01 -21.71 -26.24
C SER A 423 25.26 -21.50 -27.08
#